data_AF-A0A2T4BZ39-F1
#
_entry.id   AF-A0A2T4BZ39-F1
#
_cell.length_a   1.000
_cell.length_b   1.000
_cell.length_c   1.000
_cell.angle_alpha   90.00
_cell.angle_beta   90.00
_cell.angle_gamma   90.00
#
_symmetry.space_group_name_H-M   'P 1'
#
loop_
_entity.id
_entity.type
_entity.pdbx_description
1 polymer ?
#
loop_
_entity_poly.entity_id
_entity_poly.type
_entity_poly.pdbx_seq_one_letter_code
_entity_poly.pdbx_strand_id
1 'polypeptide(L)'
;MSSKSSAEATKGCRSCMRRRIRCDLGRPACAKCIKKGLTCPGYGRHLRWADGVAVRGKLKGQRLPVAGPVPMEMSLSTIDDPVDAPKPSTAGTAAAPIPAPATTPISTTAPVPDAAPGPIPAVDPSTDTSRALQVARPTSISIKSMEDTPAAQGLLLNYTQWASSPEIIEYYDKYLAGRMVWVDSEENDYRRRMLPMAANAPGLRFAIAAFSLYHGPMKFPSELARYHEEARDACLDVVREQLREMNNRLNSGAELNTRDDVANAEWVLACILVIANYEMAKINSEAAESHRLAARTIVNVFGKNEACNKGLFAFLRNQLAIHDVLGSATSFDLVDVAEAVLPTANSGDHVLFSEYLTFLHQITLASRRSMAVDEAIDVSLWPESFTISELQMDPPVVRRDFIRLVDLYHHAAVVYAYRCLGYATPDNFDWLASVAKLFDQLDKIENFSLCIQNLPWPIFIAGTECHGDVERQHKVTEILDKTIRTTGFKQYETIRSFFNAFWNGPEPNWLPVAQQLQANGLRILVV
;
A
#
# COMPACT_ATOMS: atom_id res chain seq x y z
N MET A 1 8.36 51.74 -9.73
CA MET A 1 8.64 50.94 -10.93
C MET A 1 7.68 49.76 -10.93
N SER A 2 6.68 49.78 -11.80
CA SER A 2 5.58 48.80 -11.81
C SER A 2 5.98 47.44 -12.38
N SER A 3 5.37 46.41 -11.80
CA SER A 3 5.38 45.00 -12.18
C SER A 3 4.98 44.76 -13.64
N LYS A 4 5.65 43.80 -14.29
CA LYS A 4 5.15 43.16 -15.52
C LYS A 4 4.70 41.75 -15.17
N SER A 5 3.39 41.53 -15.16
CA SER A 5 2.77 40.21 -15.21
C SER A 5 2.78 39.71 -16.67
N SER A 6 3.31 38.51 -16.91
CA SER A 6 3.16 37.83 -18.19
C SER A 6 1.89 36.97 -18.15
N ALA A 7 0.74 37.57 -18.44
CA ALA A 7 -0.48 36.82 -18.75
C ALA A 7 -0.29 36.12 -20.12
N GLU A 8 -0.17 34.78 -20.12
CA GLU A 8 -0.09 33.98 -21.34
C GLU A 8 -1.41 34.09 -22.11
N ALA A 9 -1.36 34.68 -23.32
CA ALA A 9 -2.53 34.94 -24.15
C ALA A 9 -3.28 33.63 -24.52
N THR A 10 -4.55 33.54 -24.13
CA THR A 10 -5.43 32.39 -24.41
C THR A 10 -5.66 32.24 -25.92
N LYS A 11 -5.01 31.26 -26.55
CA LYS A 11 -5.25 30.91 -27.97
C LYS A 11 -6.66 30.30 -28.11
N GLY A 12 -7.38 30.64 -29.17
CA GLY A 12 -8.78 30.23 -29.43
C GLY A 12 -9.02 28.70 -29.40
N CYS A 13 -10.29 28.24 -29.43
CA CYS A 13 -10.56 26.79 -29.38
C CYS A 13 -9.92 26.03 -30.57
N ARG A 14 -9.57 24.75 -30.37
CA ARG A 14 -8.84 23.95 -31.37
C ARG A 14 -9.60 23.81 -32.70
N SER A 15 -10.93 23.75 -32.66
CA SER A 15 -11.76 23.71 -33.88
C SER A 15 -11.63 25.01 -34.69
N CYS A 16 -11.67 26.18 -34.03
CA CYS A 16 -11.44 27.46 -34.70
C CYS A 16 -9.99 27.61 -35.19
N MET A 17 -9.00 27.18 -34.39
CA MET A 17 -7.59 27.23 -34.79
C MET A 17 -7.28 26.31 -35.98
N ARG A 18 -7.79 25.07 -36.00
CA ARG A 18 -7.62 24.14 -37.12
C ARG A 18 -8.28 24.67 -38.39
N ARG A 19 -9.42 25.33 -38.25
CA ARG A 19 -10.12 26.03 -39.33
C ARG A 19 -9.47 27.38 -39.69
N ARG A 20 -8.39 27.77 -39.01
CA ARG A 20 -7.66 29.05 -39.17
C ARG A 20 -8.54 30.29 -39.06
N ILE A 21 -9.59 30.25 -38.22
CA ILE A 21 -10.47 31.38 -37.93
C ILE A 21 -10.26 31.88 -36.51
N ARG A 22 -10.43 33.19 -36.30
CA ARG A 22 -10.34 33.78 -34.95
C ARG A 22 -11.50 33.29 -34.09
N CYS A 23 -11.20 32.71 -32.93
CA CYS A 23 -12.22 32.24 -31.99
C CYS A 23 -12.81 33.41 -31.19
N ASP A 24 -14.09 33.31 -30.85
CA ASP A 24 -14.82 34.27 -30.01
C ASP A 24 -14.66 34.01 -28.49
N LEU A 25 -13.96 32.92 -28.10
CA LEU A 25 -13.63 32.58 -26.70
C LEU A 25 -14.83 32.39 -25.75
N GLY A 26 -16.07 32.31 -26.25
CA GLY A 26 -17.26 32.04 -25.43
C GLY A 26 -17.17 30.69 -24.70
N ARG A 27 -17.43 30.67 -23.39
CA ARG A 27 -17.47 29.46 -22.53
C ARG A 27 -18.93 29.03 -22.30
N PRO A 28 -19.24 27.73 -22.18
CA PRO A 28 -18.34 26.56 -22.28
C PRO A 28 -17.94 26.18 -23.72
N ALA A 29 -18.62 26.72 -24.74
CA ALA A 29 -18.37 26.47 -26.15
C ALA A 29 -18.43 27.76 -26.99
N CYS A 30 -17.60 27.87 -28.03
CA CYS A 30 -17.58 29.06 -28.88
C CYS A 30 -18.80 29.12 -29.80
N ALA A 31 -19.36 30.32 -29.99
CA ALA A 31 -20.53 30.54 -30.83
C ALA A 31 -20.26 30.14 -32.28
N LYS A 32 -19.01 30.23 -32.75
CA LYS A 32 -18.61 29.83 -34.11
C LYS A 32 -18.61 28.31 -34.34
N CYS A 33 -18.41 27.52 -33.29
CA CYS A 33 -18.52 26.06 -33.36
C CYS A 33 -19.99 25.65 -33.28
N ILE A 34 -20.75 26.23 -32.36
CA ILE A 34 -22.19 25.99 -32.19
C ILE A 34 -22.95 26.31 -33.50
N LYS A 35 -22.73 27.50 -34.08
CA LYS A 35 -23.40 27.92 -35.33
C LYS A 35 -23.08 27.02 -36.53
N LYS A 36 -22.00 26.25 -36.47
CA LYS A 36 -21.59 25.30 -37.52
C LYS A 36 -21.95 23.85 -37.18
N GLY A 37 -22.66 23.61 -36.09
CA GLY A 37 -23.01 22.26 -35.63
C GLY A 37 -21.79 21.43 -35.21
N LEU A 38 -20.67 22.08 -34.84
CA LEU A 38 -19.45 21.41 -34.42
C LEU A 38 -19.36 21.42 -32.89
N THR A 39 -19.03 20.27 -32.30
CA THR A 39 -18.69 20.18 -30.87
C THR A 39 -17.42 21.00 -30.60
N CYS A 40 -17.55 22.04 -29.77
CA CYS A 40 -16.41 22.87 -29.39
C CYS A 40 -15.59 22.13 -28.33
N PRO A 41 -14.28 21.87 -28.54
CA PRO A 41 -13.44 21.12 -27.61
C PRO A 41 -13.01 21.93 -26.37
N GLY A 42 -13.73 23.02 -26.06
CA GLY A 42 -13.35 23.98 -25.02
C GLY A 42 -12.04 24.72 -25.31
N TYR A 43 -11.47 25.30 -24.24
CA TYR A 43 -10.24 26.09 -24.25
C TYR A 43 -9.30 25.53 -23.19
N GLY A 44 -8.30 24.78 -23.64
CA GLY A 44 -7.31 24.13 -22.77
C GLY A 44 -6.15 23.57 -23.59
N ARG A 45 -5.04 23.25 -22.92
CA ARG A 45 -3.87 22.61 -23.53
C ARG A 45 -4.24 21.16 -23.84
N HIS A 46 -4.50 20.89 -25.11
CA HIS A 46 -4.87 19.55 -25.54
C HIS A 46 -3.61 18.73 -25.81
N LEU A 47 -3.29 17.86 -24.84
CA LEU A 47 -2.18 16.92 -24.84
C LEU A 47 -2.27 15.98 -26.06
N ARG A 48 -1.11 15.54 -26.54
CA ARG A 48 -0.96 14.51 -27.57
C ARG A 48 0.06 13.51 -27.06
N TRP A 49 -0.40 12.29 -26.82
CA TRP A 49 0.45 11.14 -26.58
C TRP A 49 1.25 10.82 -27.85
N ALA A 50 2.56 10.62 -27.72
CA ALA A 50 3.44 10.24 -28.82
C ALA A 50 4.00 8.85 -28.55
N ASP A 51 4.11 8.03 -29.60
CA ASP A 51 4.68 6.68 -29.54
C ASP A 51 6.23 6.73 -29.40
N GLY A 52 6.74 7.22 -28.27
CA GLY A 52 8.16 7.18 -27.96
C GLY A 52 8.58 8.00 -26.73
N VAL A 53 9.81 7.76 -26.26
CA VAL A 53 10.40 8.30 -25.02
C VAL A 53 10.57 9.83 -25.05
N ALA A 54 10.53 10.47 -26.22
CA ALA A 54 10.49 11.93 -26.35
C ALA A 54 9.71 12.41 -27.58
N VAL A 55 9.06 13.58 -27.50
CA VAL A 55 8.34 14.21 -28.62
C VAL A 55 9.28 14.99 -29.55
N ARG A 56 10.47 15.38 -29.05
CA ARG A 56 11.54 16.12 -29.75
C ARG A 56 12.91 15.73 -29.17
N GLY A 57 13.98 15.94 -29.93
CA GLY A 57 15.35 15.62 -29.51
C GLY A 57 15.85 14.26 -29.99
N LYS A 58 17.06 13.85 -29.53
CA LYS A 58 17.75 12.63 -29.99
C LYS A 58 16.98 11.33 -29.75
N LEU A 59 15.99 11.34 -28.85
CA LEU A 59 15.16 10.19 -28.49
C LEU A 59 13.76 10.21 -29.15
N LYS A 60 13.53 11.11 -30.12
CA LYS A 60 12.24 11.20 -30.81
C LYS A 60 11.97 9.94 -31.64
N GLY A 61 10.85 9.26 -31.36
CA GLY A 61 10.43 8.04 -32.06
C GLY A 61 11.10 6.74 -31.58
N GLN A 62 11.92 6.81 -30.53
CA GLN A 62 12.53 5.65 -29.89
C GLN A 62 11.55 5.06 -28.85
N ARG A 63 11.34 3.74 -28.89
CA ARG A 63 10.43 3.03 -27.96
C ARG A 63 11.12 2.53 -26.68
N LEU A 64 12.46 2.50 -26.65
CA LEU A 64 13.26 2.01 -25.52
C LEU A 64 14.57 2.83 -25.38
N PRO A 65 15.04 3.12 -24.15
CA PRO A 65 16.33 3.78 -23.93
C PRO A 65 17.46 2.74 -23.91
N VAL A 66 18.19 2.58 -25.01
CA VAL A 66 19.44 1.81 -25.02
C VAL A 66 20.61 2.77 -25.09
N ALA A 67 21.43 2.82 -24.03
CA ALA A 67 22.78 3.36 -24.09
C ALA A 67 23.66 2.36 -24.83
N GLY A 68 23.97 2.61 -26.10
CA GLY A 68 24.97 1.86 -26.83
C GLY A 68 26.40 2.24 -26.39
N PRO A 69 27.37 1.32 -26.45
CA PRO A 69 28.76 1.59 -26.09
C PRO A 69 29.46 2.53 -27.09
N VAL A 70 30.38 3.33 -26.56
CA VAL A 70 31.26 4.24 -27.31
C VAL A 70 32.13 3.43 -28.30
N PRO A 71 32.29 3.86 -29.57
CA PRO A 71 33.21 3.22 -30.50
C PRO A 71 34.64 3.65 -30.18
N MET A 72 35.51 2.69 -29.87
CA MET A 72 36.96 2.87 -29.91
C MET A 72 37.51 1.86 -30.92
N GLU A 73 37.92 2.37 -32.08
CA GLU A 73 38.67 1.63 -33.09
C GLU A 73 40.07 1.28 -32.56
N MET A 74 40.51 0.03 -32.79
CA MET A 74 41.87 -0.26 -33.24
C MET A 74 41.95 -1.68 -33.84
N SER A 75 42.15 -1.69 -35.15
CA SER A 75 42.81 -2.68 -36.03
C SER A 75 43.43 -3.96 -35.42
N LEU A 76 43.16 -5.14 -36.02
CA LEU A 76 43.94 -5.69 -37.15
C LEU A 76 43.36 -7.00 -37.73
N SER A 77 43.27 -7.03 -39.07
CA SER A 77 43.48 -8.13 -40.04
C SER A 77 42.73 -9.50 -39.96
N THR A 78 41.74 -9.63 -40.84
CA THR A 78 41.62 -10.61 -41.97
C THR A 78 41.96 -12.09 -41.76
N ILE A 79 40.99 -12.99 -42.03
CA ILE A 79 41.03 -14.04 -43.08
C ILE A 79 39.58 -14.30 -43.58
N ASP A 80 39.39 -14.28 -44.91
CA ASP A 80 38.20 -14.65 -45.72
C ASP A 80 37.79 -16.15 -45.51
N ASP A 81 36.64 -16.73 -45.84
CA ASP A 81 35.60 -16.56 -46.87
C ASP A 81 34.40 -17.52 -46.50
N PRO A 82 33.30 -17.62 -47.29
CA PRO A 82 31.93 -17.92 -46.80
C PRO A 82 31.46 -19.36 -47.08
N VAL A 83 30.20 -19.68 -46.73
CA VAL A 83 29.19 -20.34 -47.62
C VAL A 83 27.94 -20.80 -46.85
N ASP A 84 26.79 -20.33 -47.36
CA ASP A 84 25.40 -20.83 -47.43
C ASP A 84 24.77 -21.81 -46.42
N ALA A 85 23.53 -21.44 -46.06
CA ALA A 85 22.46 -22.32 -45.58
C ALA A 85 22.03 -23.31 -46.69
N PRO A 86 21.42 -24.48 -46.35
CA PRO A 86 19.95 -24.50 -46.24
C PRO A 86 19.34 -25.57 -45.28
N LYS A 87 18.09 -25.33 -44.83
CA LYS A 87 17.07 -26.35 -44.45
C LYS A 87 16.39 -26.88 -45.74
N PRO A 88 15.63 -28.02 -45.83
CA PRO A 88 14.73 -28.61 -44.81
C PRO A 88 14.54 -30.16 -44.85
N SER A 89 13.54 -30.67 -44.10
CA SER A 89 12.74 -31.91 -44.26
C SER A 89 12.99 -33.03 -43.24
N THR A 90 12.10 -33.29 -42.27
CA THR A 90 10.85 -34.13 -42.21
C THR A 90 11.03 -35.65 -42.32
N ALA A 91 10.57 -36.33 -41.24
CA ALA A 91 10.03 -37.70 -41.08
C ALA A 91 10.68 -38.34 -39.82
N GLY A 92 10.01 -38.84 -38.79
CA GLY A 92 8.62 -39.28 -38.62
C GLY A 92 8.64 -40.77 -38.25
N THR A 93 8.48 -41.13 -36.97
CA THR A 93 7.87 -42.42 -36.55
C THR A 93 7.39 -42.33 -35.10
N ALA A 94 6.15 -42.77 -34.89
CA ALA A 94 5.40 -42.80 -33.64
C ALA A 94 5.52 -44.16 -32.93
N ALA A 95 5.27 -44.19 -31.60
CA ALA A 95 4.35 -45.13 -30.93
C ALA A 95 4.34 -44.94 -29.39
N ALA A 96 3.29 -44.26 -28.91
CA ALA A 96 2.25 -44.72 -27.95
C ALA A 96 2.56 -45.30 -26.53
N PRO A 97 1.58 -45.19 -25.60
CA PRO A 97 1.79 -44.87 -24.17
C PRO A 97 1.15 -45.87 -23.17
N ILE A 98 1.46 -45.77 -21.86
CA ILE A 98 0.71 -46.43 -20.76
C ILE A 98 0.94 -45.64 -19.41
N PRO A 99 0.15 -45.80 -18.32
CA PRO A 99 -1.18 -45.18 -18.08
C PRO A 99 -1.33 -44.49 -16.69
N ALA A 100 -2.49 -43.85 -16.48
CA ALA A 100 -3.03 -43.45 -15.17
C ALA A 100 -3.59 -44.66 -14.38
N PRO A 101 -3.74 -44.58 -13.04
CA PRO A 101 -4.52 -45.55 -12.28
C PRO A 101 -5.95 -45.08 -12.00
N ALA A 102 -6.90 -45.99 -12.22
CA ALA A 102 -8.31 -45.87 -11.92
C ALA A 102 -8.65 -46.43 -10.53
N THR A 103 -9.73 -45.88 -9.98
CA THR A 103 -10.55 -46.32 -8.83
C THR A 103 -11.27 -47.65 -9.04
N THR A 104 -11.48 -48.42 -7.96
CA THR A 104 -12.49 -49.51 -7.80
C THR A 104 -12.82 -49.75 -6.30
N PRO A 105 -13.95 -50.40 -5.92
CA PRO A 105 -14.92 -49.81 -5.00
C PRO A 105 -15.50 -50.72 -3.85
N ILE A 106 -16.44 -50.14 -3.09
CA ILE A 106 -17.57 -50.70 -2.28
C ILE A 106 -17.28 -51.49 -0.98
N SER A 107 -17.82 -51.01 0.16
CA SER A 107 -18.84 -51.77 0.92
C SER A 107 -19.66 -50.90 1.89
N THR A 108 -20.92 -51.31 2.02
CA THR A 108 -22.11 -50.58 2.49
C THR A 108 -22.51 -51.07 3.89
N THR A 109 -22.92 -50.18 4.79
CA THR A 109 -23.87 -50.50 5.87
C THR A 109 -24.81 -49.32 6.12
N ALA A 110 -26.05 -49.67 6.49
CA ALA A 110 -27.31 -48.92 6.38
C ALA A 110 -27.69 -48.08 7.63
N PRO A 111 -28.80 -47.29 7.56
CA PRO A 111 -29.07 -46.09 8.39
C PRO A 111 -30.25 -46.25 9.36
N VAL A 112 -30.37 -45.38 10.40
CA VAL A 112 -31.61 -45.03 11.16
C VAL A 112 -31.35 -43.77 12.04
N PRO A 113 -32.33 -42.96 12.51
CA PRO A 113 -33.39 -42.21 11.83
C PRO A 113 -33.47 -40.70 12.24
N ASP A 114 -34.36 -39.97 11.56
CA ASP A 114 -34.91 -38.65 11.87
C ASP A 114 -35.48 -38.51 13.30
N ALA A 115 -35.29 -37.33 13.91
CA ALA A 115 -36.06 -36.84 15.05
C ALA A 115 -36.48 -35.37 14.82
N ALA A 116 -37.78 -35.13 14.92
CA ALA A 116 -38.48 -33.86 14.70
C ALA A 116 -38.14 -32.77 15.76
N PRO A 117 -38.42 -31.47 15.49
CA PRO A 117 -38.12 -30.38 16.42
C PRO A 117 -39.21 -30.21 17.48
N GLY A 118 -38.82 -30.20 18.76
CA GLY A 118 -39.66 -29.85 19.91
C GLY A 118 -39.67 -28.32 20.21
N PRO A 119 -40.62 -27.85 21.04
CA PRO A 119 -41.06 -26.45 21.06
C PRO A 119 -40.16 -25.51 21.88
N ILE A 120 -40.10 -24.26 21.43
CA ILE A 120 -39.41 -23.12 22.06
C ILE A 120 -40.27 -22.62 23.24
N PRO A 121 -39.72 -22.43 24.46
CA PRO A 121 -40.45 -21.78 25.53
C PRO A 121 -40.47 -20.26 25.34
N ALA A 122 -41.66 -19.66 25.49
CA ALA A 122 -41.86 -18.22 25.50
C ALA A 122 -41.23 -17.56 26.74
N VAL A 123 -40.57 -16.42 26.56
CA VAL A 123 -40.07 -15.56 27.65
C VAL A 123 -40.92 -14.28 27.68
N ASP A 124 -41.46 -14.01 28.87
CA ASP A 124 -42.33 -12.88 29.24
C ASP A 124 -41.54 -11.55 29.28
N PRO A 125 -42.04 -10.42 28.73
CA PRO A 125 -41.28 -9.19 28.62
C PRO A 125 -41.55 -8.27 29.82
N SER A 126 -40.71 -8.37 30.86
CA SER A 126 -40.57 -7.28 31.84
C SER A 126 -39.29 -7.43 32.65
N THR A 127 -38.19 -6.81 32.18
CA THR A 127 -37.13 -6.28 33.06
C THR A 127 -36.13 -5.41 32.28
N ASP A 128 -36.02 -4.17 32.74
CA ASP A 128 -35.05 -3.10 32.48
C ASP A 128 -33.77 -3.45 31.68
N THR A 129 -33.68 -2.89 30.47
CA THR A 129 -32.46 -2.82 29.65
C THR A 129 -31.67 -1.56 29.99
N SER A 130 -30.90 -1.61 31.07
CA SER A 130 -29.81 -0.64 31.29
C SER A 130 -28.71 -1.16 32.22
N ARG A 131 -28.32 -2.45 32.11
CA ARG A 131 -27.13 -2.96 32.82
C ARG A 131 -26.64 -4.36 32.40
N ALA A 132 -26.28 -4.61 31.14
CA ALA A 132 -25.51 -5.82 30.80
C ALA A 132 -24.88 -5.79 29.40
N LEU A 133 -23.65 -5.28 29.29
CA LEU A 133 -22.66 -5.67 28.28
C LEU A 133 -21.27 -5.51 28.92
N GLN A 134 -21.03 -6.27 29.99
CA GLN A 134 -19.67 -6.56 30.46
C GLN A 134 -19.35 -7.98 29.98
N VAL A 135 -18.83 -8.07 28.76
CA VAL A 135 -18.06 -9.24 28.34
C VAL A 135 -16.75 -9.18 29.12
N ALA A 136 -16.48 -10.20 29.91
CA ALA A 136 -15.22 -10.34 30.63
C ALA A 136 -14.06 -10.36 29.63
N ARG A 137 -13.27 -9.28 29.59
CA ARG A 137 -11.99 -9.18 28.89
C ARG A 137 -10.99 -10.11 29.58
N PRO A 138 -10.13 -10.86 28.86
CA PRO A 138 -8.97 -11.46 29.51
C PRO A 138 -8.17 -10.34 30.15
N THR A 139 -7.82 -10.51 31.42
CA THR A 139 -7.12 -9.52 32.24
C THR A 139 -5.77 -9.22 31.60
N SER A 140 -5.64 -8.05 30.97
CA SER A 140 -4.35 -7.50 30.52
C SER A 140 -3.46 -7.32 31.76
N ILE A 141 -2.35 -8.04 31.81
CA ILE A 141 -1.38 -7.91 32.90
C ILE A 141 -0.56 -6.65 32.64
N SER A 142 -0.81 -5.59 33.41
CA SER A 142 0.01 -4.38 33.42
C SER A 142 1.37 -4.70 34.03
N ILE A 143 2.48 -4.26 33.42
CA ILE A 143 3.83 -4.46 33.98
C ILE A 143 3.95 -3.90 35.41
N LYS A 144 3.22 -2.83 35.74
CA LYS A 144 3.16 -2.28 37.12
C LYS A 144 2.46 -3.21 38.12
N SER A 145 1.64 -4.15 37.66
CA SER A 145 1.01 -5.18 38.51
C SER A 145 1.90 -6.41 38.74
N MET A 146 3.03 -6.53 38.02
CA MET A 146 4.01 -7.61 38.14
C MET A 146 5.19 -7.25 39.05
N GLU A 147 5.30 -6.00 39.49
CA GLU A 147 6.40 -5.54 40.35
C GLU A 147 6.26 -5.99 41.81
N ASP A 148 5.05 -6.37 42.24
CA ASP A 148 4.73 -6.61 43.65
C ASP A 148 5.00 -8.04 44.16
N THR A 149 5.42 -8.99 43.29
CA THR A 149 5.76 -10.36 43.71
C THR A 149 7.06 -10.91 43.10
N PRO A 150 7.89 -11.65 43.86
CA PRO A 150 9.15 -12.22 43.38
C PRO A 150 9.01 -13.16 42.17
N ALA A 151 7.88 -13.86 42.05
CA ALA A 151 7.58 -14.75 40.91
C ALA A 151 7.33 -13.96 39.61
N ALA A 152 6.67 -12.79 39.71
CA ALA A 152 6.38 -11.93 38.58
C ALA A 152 7.63 -11.15 38.11
N GLN A 153 8.52 -10.78 39.04
CA GLN A 153 9.86 -10.26 38.72
C GLN A 153 10.74 -11.30 38.03
N GLY A 154 10.72 -12.56 38.47
CA GLY A 154 11.44 -13.67 37.82
C GLY A 154 10.94 -13.95 36.40
N LEU A 155 9.62 -13.87 36.20
CA LEU A 155 9.00 -13.93 34.87
C LEU A 155 9.44 -12.74 34.00
N LEU A 156 9.40 -11.50 34.50
CA LEU A 156 9.85 -10.29 33.77
C LEU A 156 11.33 -10.32 33.37
N LEU A 157 12.18 -10.86 34.25
CA LEU A 157 13.60 -11.07 33.97
C LEU A 157 13.78 -12.12 32.86
N ASN A 158 13.01 -13.21 32.89
CA ASN A 158 12.98 -14.17 31.78
C ASN A 158 12.43 -13.52 30.50
N TYR A 159 11.43 -12.64 30.61
CA TYR A 159 10.82 -11.91 29.48
C TYR A 159 11.81 -11.02 28.75
N THR A 160 12.54 -10.21 29.50
CA THR A 160 13.59 -9.35 28.96
C THR A 160 14.77 -10.14 28.40
N GLN A 161 15.15 -11.25 29.03
CA GLN A 161 16.22 -12.12 28.54
C GLN A 161 15.86 -12.80 27.22
N TRP A 162 14.66 -13.38 27.10
CA TRP A 162 14.26 -14.06 25.86
C TRP A 162 13.96 -13.06 24.74
N ALA A 163 13.39 -11.88 25.03
CA ALA A 163 13.19 -10.86 24.00
C ALA A 163 14.52 -10.36 23.42
N SER A 164 15.63 -10.65 24.10
CA SER A 164 16.99 -10.38 23.68
C SER A 164 17.69 -11.59 23.04
N SER A 165 16.94 -12.67 22.77
CA SER A 165 17.44 -13.87 22.08
C SER A 165 17.98 -13.53 20.69
N PRO A 166 19.22 -13.95 20.36
CA PRO A 166 19.77 -13.78 19.02
C PRO A 166 18.89 -14.38 17.92
N GLU A 167 18.24 -15.52 18.20
CA GLU A 167 17.39 -16.23 17.25
C GLU A 167 16.15 -15.41 16.84
N ILE A 168 15.57 -14.66 17.78
CA ILE A 168 14.43 -13.77 17.52
C ILE A 168 14.86 -12.58 16.66
N ILE A 169 15.99 -11.97 17.00
CA ILE A 169 16.53 -10.83 16.25
C ILE A 169 16.92 -11.25 14.83
N GLU A 170 17.59 -12.40 14.67
CA GLU A 170 17.95 -12.97 13.37
C GLU A 170 16.70 -13.27 12.53
N TYR A 171 15.63 -13.78 13.15
CA TYR A 171 14.38 -14.02 12.44
C TYR A 171 13.76 -12.72 11.90
N TYR A 172 13.70 -11.67 12.73
CA TYR A 172 13.22 -10.36 12.29
C TYR A 172 14.05 -9.82 11.13
N ASP A 173 15.37 -9.81 11.28
CA ASP A 173 16.32 -9.34 10.29
C ASP A 173 16.11 -10.03 8.93
N LYS A 174 16.07 -11.36 8.95
CA LYS A 174 16.05 -12.18 7.74
C LYS A 174 14.69 -12.24 7.05
N TYR A 175 13.58 -12.21 7.82
CA TYR A 175 12.26 -12.52 7.28
C TYR A 175 11.24 -11.38 7.36
N LEU A 176 11.41 -10.41 8.28
CA LEU A 176 10.40 -9.39 8.56
C LEU A 176 10.85 -7.98 8.17
N ALA A 177 12.08 -7.58 8.45
CA ALA A 177 12.58 -6.23 8.16
C ALA A 177 12.40 -5.85 6.68
N GLY A 178 12.64 -6.80 5.77
CA GLY A 178 12.45 -6.60 4.33
C GLY A 178 10.99 -6.50 3.87
N ARG A 179 10.05 -7.03 4.66
CA ARG A 179 8.61 -6.92 4.39
C ARG A 179 8.02 -5.59 4.88
N MET A 180 8.76 -4.86 5.71
CA MET A 180 8.35 -3.56 6.24
C MET A 180 8.79 -2.38 5.36
N VAL A 181 9.42 -2.67 4.21
CA VAL A 181 9.85 -1.66 3.23
C VAL A 181 9.35 -2.02 1.84
N TRP A 182 9.26 -1.01 0.98
CA TRP A 182 8.78 -1.17 -0.39
C TRP A 182 9.73 -2.01 -1.25
N VAL A 183 11.04 -1.78 -1.13
CA VAL A 183 12.06 -2.65 -1.72
C VAL A 183 13.13 -2.92 -0.69
N ASP A 184 13.42 -4.20 -0.49
CA ASP A 184 14.44 -4.60 0.45
C ASP A 184 15.84 -4.45 -0.15
N SER A 185 16.77 -3.95 0.66
CA SER A 185 18.18 -3.76 0.30
C SER A 185 19.07 -3.72 1.55
N GLU A 186 20.38 -3.64 1.35
CA GLU A 186 21.35 -3.45 2.43
C GLU A 186 21.18 -2.09 3.14
N GLU A 187 20.54 -1.12 2.49
CA GLU A 187 20.23 0.20 3.05
C GLU A 187 18.96 0.24 3.91
N ASN A 188 18.33 -0.91 4.16
CA ASN A 188 17.13 -0.99 5.00
C ASN A 188 17.43 -0.53 6.44
N ASP A 189 16.92 0.65 6.81
CA ASP A 189 17.18 1.28 8.11
C ASP A 189 16.52 0.56 9.30
N TYR A 190 15.54 -0.32 9.07
CA TYR A 190 15.11 -1.25 10.11
C TYR A 190 16.27 -2.17 10.54
N ARG A 191 17.13 -2.59 9.61
CA ARG A 191 18.34 -3.37 9.93
C ARG A 191 19.49 -2.49 10.37
N ARG A 192 19.82 -1.49 9.56
CA ARG A 192 21.06 -0.72 9.70
C ARG A 192 21.07 0.20 10.91
N ARG A 193 19.91 0.76 11.28
CA ARG A 193 19.79 1.75 12.36
C ARG A 193 18.91 1.29 13.52
N MET A 194 17.73 0.72 13.24
CA MET A 194 16.81 0.31 14.30
C MET A 194 17.32 -0.91 15.08
N LEU A 195 17.79 -1.98 14.42
CA LEU A 195 18.28 -3.17 15.14
C LEU A 195 19.43 -2.88 16.11
N PRO A 196 20.50 -2.14 15.75
CA PRO A 196 21.54 -1.75 16.71
C PRO A 196 20.98 -0.94 17.89
N MET A 197 19.95 -0.11 17.66
CA MET A 197 19.30 0.68 18.71
C MET A 197 18.50 -0.18 19.70
N ALA A 198 18.00 -1.36 19.28
CA ALA A 198 17.31 -2.28 20.17
C ALA A 198 18.20 -2.75 21.35
N ALA A 199 19.53 -2.67 21.23
CA ALA A 199 20.43 -2.94 22.34
C ALA A 199 20.26 -1.97 23.53
N ASN A 200 19.76 -0.76 23.32
CA ASN A 200 19.56 0.23 24.39
C ASN A 200 18.09 0.65 24.57
N ALA A 201 17.19 0.18 23.71
CA ALA A 201 15.76 0.48 23.76
C ALA A 201 14.95 -0.81 24.03
N PRO A 202 14.55 -1.08 25.29
CA PRO A 202 13.84 -2.33 25.64
C PRO A 202 12.50 -2.46 24.92
N GLY A 203 11.79 -1.34 24.67
CA GLY A 203 10.56 -1.33 23.89
C GLY A 203 10.73 -1.94 22.49
N LEU A 204 11.87 -1.69 21.84
CA LEU A 204 12.14 -2.24 20.51
C LEU A 204 12.39 -3.74 20.54
N ARG A 205 13.09 -4.24 21.57
CA ARG A 205 13.28 -5.69 21.74
C ARG A 205 11.94 -6.40 21.87
N PHE A 206 11.04 -5.83 22.68
CA PHE A 206 9.68 -6.35 22.84
C PHE A 206 8.84 -6.27 21.56
N ALA A 207 8.95 -5.19 20.79
CA ALA A 207 8.25 -5.06 19.50
C ALA A 207 8.75 -6.10 18.47
N ILE A 208 10.08 -6.24 18.34
CA ILE A 208 10.74 -7.22 17.48
C ILE A 208 10.33 -8.65 17.87
N ALA A 209 10.33 -8.93 19.17
CA ALA A 209 9.88 -10.19 19.74
C ALA A 209 8.41 -10.50 19.39
N ALA A 210 7.49 -9.56 19.63
CA ALA A 210 6.08 -9.73 19.33
C ALA A 210 5.88 -10.13 17.86
N PHE A 211 6.50 -9.40 16.95
CA PHE A 211 6.33 -9.61 15.51
C PHE A 211 6.98 -10.92 15.03
N SER A 212 8.18 -11.24 15.53
CA SER A 212 8.90 -12.46 15.18
C SER A 212 8.19 -13.72 15.66
N LEU A 213 7.81 -13.75 16.94
CA LEU A 213 7.14 -14.92 17.53
C LEU A 213 5.81 -15.22 16.84
N TYR A 214 5.07 -14.18 16.44
CA TYR A 214 3.82 -14.35 15.70
C TYR A 214 4.01 -14.96 14.30
N HIS A 215 5.01 -14.50 13.55
CA HIS A 215 5.24 -14.96 12.18
C HIS A 215 6.10 -16.23 12.08
N GLY A 216 6.86 -16.57 13.11
CA GLY A 216 7.74 -17.73 13.14
C GLY A 216 7.34 -18.86 14.09
N PRO A 217 6.06 -19.21 14.30
CA PRO A 217 5.66 -20.15 15.35
C PRO A 217 6.25 -21.56 15.15
N MET A 218 6.61 -21.91 13.91
CA MET A 218 7.28 -23.18 13.57
C MET A 218 8.80 -23.13 13.71
N LYS A 219 9.37 -21.93 13.89
CA LYS A 219 10.81 -21.70 14.07
C LYS A 219 11.21 -21.57 15.53
N PHE A 220 10.25 -21.26 16.40
CA PHE A 220 10.45 -21.14 17.84
C PHE A 220 9.83 -22.33 18.58
N PRO A 221 10.34 -22.69 19.77
CA PRO A 221 9.67 -23.66 20.64
C PRO A 221 8.22 -23.23 20.90
N SER A 222 7.28 -24.19 20.90
CA SER A 222 5.84 -23.90 21.02
C SER A 222 5.44 -23.10 22.25
N GLU A 223 6.20 -23.23 23.35
CA GLU A 223 6.00 -22.44 24.56
C GLU A 223 6.41 -20.99 24.34
N LEU A 224 7.55 -20.75 23.68
CA LEU A 224 8.07 -19.42 23.39
C LEU A 224 7.18 -18.66 22.41
N ALA A 225 6.68 -19.35 21.37
CA ALA A 225 5.83 -18.75 20.35
C ALA A 225 4.52 -18.16 20.91
N ARG A 226 4.04 -18.61 22.08
CA ARG A 226 2.80 -18.09 22.69
C ARG A 226 2.97 -16.70 23.32
N TYR A 227 4.21 -16.30 23.62
CA TYR A 227 4.47 -15.05 24.36
C TYR A 227 4.43 -13.78 23.50
N HIS A 228 3.95 -13.87 22.25
CA HIS A 228 3.92 -12.71 21.36
C HIS A 228 2.97 -11.60 21.87
N GLU A 229 1.90 -11.94 22.61
CA GLU A 229 0.98 -10.95 23.18
C GLU A 229 1.58 -10.24 24.40
N GLU A 230 2.27 -10.97 25.25
CA GLU A 230 2.99 -10.43 26.41
C GLU A 230 4.13 -9.52 25.96
N ALA A 231 4.85 -9.88 24.89
CA ALA A 231 5.86 -9.02 24.29
C ALA A 231 5.25 -7.71 23.77
N ARG A 232 4.10 -7.80 23.07
CA ARG A 232 3.38 -6.61 22.60
C ARG A 232 3.00 -5.73 23.79
N ASP A 233 2.38 -6.29 24.81
CA ASP A 233 1.91 -5.54 25.98
C ASP A 233 3.08 -4.87 26.71
N ALA A 234 4.21 -5.57 26.83
CA ALA A 234 5.43 -5.02 27.39
C ALA A 234 6.01 -3.85 26.56
N CYS A 235 6.02 -3.97 25.23
CA CYS A 235 6.39 -2.87 24.35
C CYS A 235 5.47 -1.65 24.58
N LEU A 236 4.15 -1.87 24.61
CA LEU A 236 3.17 -0.80 24.76
C LEU A 236 3.26 -0.12 26.13
N ASP A 237 3.59 -0.85 27.19
CA ASP A 237 3.83 -0.30 28.52
C ASP A 237 5.05 0.63 28.54
N VAL A 238 6.17 0.22 27.91
CA VAL A 238 7.37 1.06 27.77
C VAL A 238 7.08 2.32 26.94
N VAL A 239 6.40 2.17 25.80
CA VAL A 239 6.00 3.30 24.94
C VAL A 239 5.09 4.26 25.70
N ARG A 240 4.11 3.74 26.46
CA ARG A 240 3.16 4.57 27.22
C ARG A 240 3.86 5.39 28.29
N GLU A 241 4.83 4.82 28.99
CA GLU A 241 5.58 5.55 30.01
C GLU A 241 6.43 6.67 29.38
N GLN A 242 7.11 6.39 28.26
CA GLN A 242 7.87 7.43 27.55
C GLN A 242 6.97 8.57 27.03
N LEU A 243 5.81 8.24 26.46
CA LEU A 243 4.86 9.26 26.00
C LEU A 243 4.29 10.10 27.15
N ARG A 244 4.07 9.50 28.33
CA ARG A 244 3.66 10.24 29.53
C ARG A 244 4.73 11.24 29.95
N GLU A 245 5.99 10.83 29.97
CA GLU A 245 7.11 11.72 30.31
C GLU A 245 7.21 12.90 29.33
N MET A 246 7.15 12.62 28.02
CA MET A 246 7.14 13.65 26.98
C MET A 246 5.96 14.63 27.14
N ASN A 247 4.76 14.11 27.44
CA ASN A 247 3.58 14.94 27.63
C ASN A 247 3.67 15.80 28.91
N ASN A 248 4.22 15.26 30.00
CA ASN A 248 4.46 16.02 31.23
C ASN A 248 5.40 17.19 30.99
N ARG A 249 6.46 16.97 30.20
CA ARG A 249 7.40 18.03 29.80
C ARG A 249 6.75 19.09 28.91
N LEU A 250 5.92 18.71 27.95
CA LEU A 250 5.16 19.66 27.13
C LEU A 250 4.19 20.49 27.99
N ASN A 251 3.49 19.86 28.94
CA ASN A 251 2.56 20.52 29.85
C ASN A 251 3.26 21.49 30.82
N SER A 252 4.54 21.24 31.14
CA SER A 252 5.36 22.18 31.92
C SER A 252 5.99 23.29 31.08
N GLY A 253 5.68 23.35 29.77
CA GLY A 253 6.15 24.37 28.85
C GLY A 253 7.53 24.10 28.23
N ALA A 254 8.07 22.89 28.40
CA ALA A 254 9.34 22.53 27.78
C ALA A 254 9.18 22.28 26.26
N GLU A 255 10.20 22.60 25.49
CA GLU A 255 10.29 22.22 24.08
C GLU A 255 10.93 20.83 23.95
N LEU A 256 10.40 20.00 23.05
CA LEU A 256 10.94 18.67 22.72
C LEU A 256 11.86 18.75 21.50
N ASN A 257 13.03 19.38 21.67
CA ASN A 257 13.96 19.63 20.57
C ASN A 257 15.40 19.18 20.85
N THR A 258 15.67 18.59 22.01
CA THR A 258 17.01 18.09 22.35
C THR A 258 17.36 16.84 21.53
N ARG A 259 18.64 16.50 21.48
CA ARG A 259 19.11 15.26 20.84
C ARG A 259 18.48 14.01 21.48
N ASP A 260 18.30 14.01 22.79
CA ASP A 260 17.69 12.90 23.52
C ASP A 260 16.19 12.81 23.22
N ASP A 261 15.51 13.95 23.02
CA ASP A 261 14.10 13.97 22.59
C ASP A 261 13.92 13.33 21.22
N VAL A 262 14.81 13.66 20.27
CA VAL A 262 14.78 13.08 18.93
C VAL A 262 15.07 11.58 18.98
N ALA A 263 16.10 11.15 19.73
CA ALA A 263 16.40 9.73 19.92
C ALA A 263 15.22 8.98 20.57
N ASN A 264 14.54 9.61 21.54
CA ASN A 264 13.34 9.06 22.15
C ASN A 264 12.19 8.92 21.15
N ALA A 265 11.97 9.93 20.33
CA ALA A 265 10.96 9.87 19.28
C ALA A 265 11.27 8.80 18.22
N GLU A 266 12.54 8.59 17.86
CA GLU A 266 12.97 7.56 16.91
C GLU A 266 12.62 6.15 17.39
N TRP A 267 13.01 5.76 18.60
CA TRP A 267 12.72 4.41 19.09
C TRP A 267 11.23 4.22 19.38
N VAL A 268 10.53 5.23 19.89
CA VAL A 268 9.07 5.15 20.10
C VAL A 268 8.33 4.98 18.77
N LEU A 269 8.68 5.77 17.76
CA LEU A 269 8.07 5.68 16.44
C LEU A 269 8.35 4.31 15.80
N ALA A 270 9.57 3.79 15.90
CA ALA A 270 9.91 2.45 15.42
C ALA A 270 9.10 1.36 16.14
N CYS A 271 8.96 1.43 17.47
CA CYS A 271 8.10 0.51 18.23
C CYS A 271 6.67 0.52 17.69
N ILE A 272 6.08 1.71 17.53
CA ILE A 272 4.69 1.84 17.09
C ILE A 272 4.50 1.27 15.68
N LEU A 273 5.44 1.50 14.76
CA LEU A 273 5.35 0.97 13.40
C LEU A 273 5.51 -0.55 13.34
N VAL A 274 6.40 -1.13 14.15
CA VAL A 274 6.54 -2.60 14.26
C VAL A 274 5.27 -3.21 14.87
N ILE A 275 4.72 -2.61 15.92
CA ILE A 275 3.48 -3.09 16.56
C ILE A 275 2.27 -2.92 15.65
N ALA A 276 2.19 -1.83 14.86
CA ALA A 276 1.15 -1.67 13.85
C ALA A 276 1.19 -2.80 12.82
N ASN A 277 2.38 -3.19 12.36
CA ASN A 277 2.55 -4.35 11.48
C ASN A 277 2.15 -5.68 12.18
N TYR A 278 2.50 -5.87 13.45
CA TYR A 278 2.04 -7.03 14.20
C TYR A 278 0.51 -7.08 14.34
N GLU A 279 -0.17 -5.96 14.62
CA GLU A 279 -1.63 -5.93 14.74
C GLU A 279 -2.32 -6.09 13.38
N MET A 280 -1.72 -5.60 12.29
CA MET A 280 -2.14 -5.91 10.92
C MET A 280 -2.01 -7.41 10.62
N ALA A 281 -0.95 -8.06 11.08
CA ALA A 281 -0.81 -9.52 10.92
C ALA A 281 -1.97 -10.28 11.59
N LYS A 282 -2.60 -9.67 12.61
CA LYS A 282 -3.83 -10.13 13.23
C LYS A 282 -5.06 -9.54 12.52
N ILE A 283 -6.24 -10.10 12.78
CA ILE A 283 -7.51 -9.53 12.29
C ILE A 283 -7.94 -8.40 13.25
N ASN A 284 -7.03 -7.46 13.54
CA ASN A 284 -7.25 -6.39 14.51
C ASN A 284 -6.96 -5.01 13.90
N SER A 285 -7.74 -4.67 12.87
CA SER A 285 -7.62 -3.43 12.12
C SER A 285 -7.76 -2.18 13.00
N GLU A 286 -8.62 -2.21 14.02
CA GLU A 286 -8.83 -1.08 14.93
C GLU A 286 -7.57 -0.73 15.74
N ALA A 287 -6.86 -1.75 16.25
CA ALA A 287 -5.60 -1.53 16.97
C ALA A 287 -4.51 -1.00 16.04
N ALA A 288 -4.36 -1.59 14.85
CA ALA A 288 -3.40 -1.11 13.84
C ALA A 288 -3.64 0.36 13.47
N GLU A 289 -4.90 0.75 13.28
CA GLU A 289 -5.30 2.13 13.01
C GLU A 289 -5.01 3.07 14.19
N SER A 290 -5.29 2.62 15.41
CA SER A 290 -4.95 3.39 16.62
C SER A 290 -3.44 3.64 16.72
N HIS A 291 -2.61 2.65 16.36
CA HIS A 291 -1.16 2.80 16.29
C HIS A 291 -0.72 3.75 15.17
N ARG A 292 -1.35 3.70 13.99
CA ARG A 292 -1.12 4.66 12.89
C ARG A 292 -1.36 6.11 13.34
N LEU A 293 -2.48 6.37 14.01
CA LEU A 293 -2.82 7.70 14.54
C LEU A 293 -1.85 8.16 15.64
N ALA A 294 -1.39 7.25 16.50
CA ALA A 294 -0.36 7.54 17.49
C ALA A 294 0.98 7.92 16.83
N ALA A 295 1.40 7.19 15.80
CA ALA A 295 2.59 7.49 15.02
C ALA A 295 2.50 8.86 14.34
N ARG A 296 1.34 9.18 13.74
CA ARG A 296 1.05 10.50 13.15
C ARG A 296 1.24 11.62 14.17
N THR A 297 0.72 11.44 15.38
CA THR A 297 0.86 12.43 16.47
C THR A 297 2.34 12.70 16.77
N ILE A 298 3.17 11.66 16.89
CA ILE A 298 4.61 11.82 17.13
C ILE A 298 5.30 12.54 15.97
N VAL A 299 4.99 12.14 14.73
CA VAL A 299 5.54 12.80 13.53
C VAL A 299 5.15 14.27 13.47
N ASN A 300 3.93 14.64 13.87
CA ASN A 300 3.48 16.04 13.86
C ASN A 300 4.16 16.87 14.96
N VAL A 301 4.39 16.29 16.14
CA VAL A 301 5.12 16.96 17.24
C VAL A 301 6.57 17.23 16.86
N PHE A 302 7.25 16.25 16.25
CA PHE A 302 8.68 16.33 15.94
C PHE A 302 8.99 16.83 14.52
N GLY A 303 7.99 16.87 13.63
CA GLY A 303 8.19 17.11 12.19
C GLY A 303 8.68 18.50 11.81
N LYS A 304 8.66 19.45 12.73
CA LYS A 304 9.26 20.80 12.56
C LYS A 304 10.73 20.85 12.96
N ASN A 305 11.25 19.85 13.66
CA ASN A 305 12.64 19.78 14.07
C ASN A 305 13.52 19.37 12.88
N GLU A 306 14.51 20.19 12.52
CA GLU A 306 15.40 19.89 11.40
C GLU A 306 16.19 18.60 11.57
N ALA A 307 16.49 18.21 12.83
CA ALA A 307 17.16 16.94 13.12
C ALA A 307 16.33 15.72 12.69
N CYS A 308 15.00 15.85 12.69
CA CYS A 308 14.05 14.82 12.28
C CYS A 308 13.89 14.70 10.76
N ASN A 309 14.50 15.59 9.97
CA ASN A 309 14.44 15.54 8.51
C ASN A 309 15.47 14.58 7.89
N LYS A 310 16.33 13.96 8.70
CA LYS A 310 17.37 13.01 8.26
C LYS A 310 17.41 11.80 9.19
N GLY A 311 18.14 10.76 8.76
CA GLY A 311 18.40 9.59 9.60
C GLY A 311 17.17 8.70 9.82
N LEU A 312 17.14 8.03 10.97
CA LEU A 312 16.13 7.01 11.25
C LEU A 312 14.74 7.63 11.39
N PHE A 313 14.61 8.78 12.03
CA PHE A 313 13.30 9.46 12.12
C PHE A 313 12.68 9.73 10.75
N ALA A 314 13.46 10.29 9.83
CA ALA A 314 12.98 10.59 8.47
C ALA A 314 12.60 9.31 7.71
N PHE A 315 13.40 8.25 7.84
CA PHE A 315 13.08 6.93 7.29
C PHE A 315 11.72 6.42 7.82
N LEU A 316 11.53 6.40 9.14
CA LEU A 316 10.30 5.92 9.78
C LEU A 316 9.09 6.79 9.41
N ARG A 317 9.27 8.11 9.34
CA ARG A 317 8.24 9.04 8.85
C ARG A 317 7.80 8.69 7.43
N ASN A 318 8.74 8.36 6.55
CA ASN A 318 8.42 7.96 5.17
C ASN A 318 7.72 6.60 5.13
N GLN A 319 8.09 5.65 6.00
CA GLN A 319 7.35 4.38 6.13
C GLN A 319 5.91 4.63 6.59
N LEU A 320 5.71 5.49 7.60
CA LEU A 320 4.38 5.91 8.04
C LEU A 320 3.60 6.57 6.89
N ALA A 321 4.22 7.48 6.13
CA ALA A 321 3.56 8.21 5.05
C ALA A 321 2.98 7.28 3.98
N ILE A 322 3.65 6.17 3.66
CA ILE A 322 3.13 5.15 2.74
C ILE A 322 1.84 4.55 3.30
N HIS A 323 1.87 4.05 4.54
CA HIS A 323 0.69 3.50 5.20
C HIS A 323 -0.44 4.53 5.31
N ASP A 324 -0.09 5.78 5.63
CA ASP A 324 -1.06 6.83 5.93
C ASP A 324 -1.81 7.31 4.69
N VAL A 325 -1.08 7.52 3.59
CA VAL A 325 -1.68 7.92 2.31
C VAL A 325 -2.50 6.78 1.70
N LEU A 326 -1.93 5.57 1.64
CA LEU A 326 -2.63 4.42 1.03
C LEU A 326 -3.83 3.98 1.87
N GLY A 327 -3.73 4.01 3.21
CA GLY A 327 -4.84 3.72 4.13
C GLY A 327 -5.91 4.81 4.14
N SER A 328 -5.56 6.04 3.75
CA SER A 328 -6.52 7.13 3.53
C SER A 328 -7.30 6.97 2.23
N ALA A 329 -6.79 6.24 1.24
CA ALA A 329 -7.46 6.04 -0.05
C ALA A 329 -8.81 5.32 0.06
N THR A 330 -9.00 4.54 1.13
CA THR A 330 -10.27 3.86 1.46
C THR A 330 -11.00 4.49 2.65
N SER A 331 -10.46 5.59 3.22
CA SER A 331 -11.09 6.35 4.30
C SER A 331 -12.08 7.38 3.72
N PHE A 332 -13.23 7.51 4.35
CA PHE A 332 -14.23 8.55 4.07
C PHE A 332 -14.33 9.59 5.19
N ASP A 333 -13.43 9.53 6.18
CA ASP A 333 -13.30 10.59 7.18
C ASP A 333 -12.40 11.69 6.61
N LEU A 334 -12.98 12.87 6.38
CA LEU A 334 -12.27 13.99 5.78
C LEU A 334 -11.10 14.48 6.65
N VAL A 335 -11.22 14.42 7.97
CA VAL A 335 -10.16 14.82 8.90
C VAL A 335 -9.01 13.83 8.83
N ASP A 336 -9.31 12.53 8.86
CA ASP A 336 -8.30 11.47 8.74
C ASP A 336 -7.49 11.61 7.44
N VAL A 337 -8.17 11.88 6.32
CA VAL A 337 -7.53 12.09 5.00
C VAL A 337 -6.74 13.39 4.97
N ALA A 338 -7.29 14.51 5.46
CA ALA A 338 -6.62 15.81 5.41
C ALA A 338 -5.33 15.86 6.23
N GLU A 339 -5.31 15.17 7.37
CA GLU A 339 -4.21 15.13 8.33
C GLU A 339 -3.16 14.04 8.02
N ALA A 340 -3.26 13.34 6.88
CA ALA A 340 -2.33 12.28 6.51
C ALA A 340 -0.88 12.79 6.43
N VAL A 341 0.04 12.02 7.01
CA VAL A 341 1.49 12.28 6.94
C VAL A 341 1.96 12.10 5.51
N LEU A 342 2.59 13.14 4.96
CA LEU A 342 3.18 13.10 3.64
C LEU A 342 4.70 12.83 3.70
N PRO A 343 5.26 12.21 2.64
CA PRO A 343 6.70 11.97 2.52
C PRO A 343 7.51 13.28 2.54
N THR A 344 8.72 13.24 3.07
CA THR A 344 9.64 14.40 3.03
C THR A 344 10.67 14.29 1.91
N ALA A 345 10.82 15.34 1.11
CA ALA A 345 11.82 15.40 0.03
C ALA A 345 13.29 15.46 0.51
N ASN A 346 13.52 15.81 1.78
CA ASN A 346 14.85 16.14 2.31
C ASN A 346 15.68 14.94 2.82
N SER A 347 15.20 13.70 2.63
CA SER A 347 15.83 12.51 3.22
C SER A 347 17.15 12.06 2.54
N GLY A 348 17.54 12.65 1.41
CA GLY A 348 18.71 12.22 0.64
C GLY A 348 18.42 10.91 -0.09
N ASP A 349 18.56 10.94 -1.42
CA ASP A 349 18.01 10.00 -2.39
C ASP A 349 16.47 9.95 -2.39
N HIS A 350 15.90 10.06 -3.59
CA HIS A 350 14.46 10.20 -3.80
C HIS A 350 13.68 9.18 -2.96
N VAL A 351 12.92 9.65 -1.95
CA VAL A 351 11.92 8.81 -1.30
C VAL A 351 11.05 8.28 -2.42
N LEU A 352 11.20 6.97 -2.65
CA LEU A 352 10.44 6.22 -3.63
C LEU A 352 8.98 6.63 -3.51
N PHE A 353 8.37 7.08 -4.61
CA PHE A 353 6.95 7.45 -4.65
C PHE A 353 6.56 8.67 -3.80
N SER A 354 7.48 9.58 -3.43
CA SER A 354 7.08 10.81 -2.69
C SER A 354 6.07 11.68 -3.44
N GLU A 355 6.37 12.01 -4.70
CA GLU A 355 5.45 12.74 -5.59
C GLU A 355 4.17 11.94 -5.85
N TYR A 356 4.30 10.61 -5.97
CA TYR A 356 3.17 9.67 -6.14
C TYR A 356 2.19 9.75 -4.99
N LEU A 357 2.67 9.58 -3.76
CA LEU A 357 1.86 9.55 -2.56
C LEU A 357 1.23 10.92 -2.32
N THR A 358 1.97 12.00 -2.57
CA THR A 358 1.44 13.37 -2.50
C THR A 358 0.29 13.57 -3.49
N PHE A 359 0.44 13.11 -4.73
CA PHE A 359 -0.61 13.19 -5.73
C PHE A 359 -1.84 12.34 -5.36
N LEU A 360 -1.62 11.11 -4.91
CA LEU A 360 -2.70 10.21 -4.49
C LEU A 360 -3.49 10.79 -3.31
N HIS A 361 -2.80 11.41 -2.35
CA HIS A 361 -3.41 12.15 -1.25
C HIS A 361 -4.27 13.32 -1.74
N GLN A 362 -3.75 14.14 -2.65
CA GLN A 362 -4.50 15.27 -3.22
C GLN A 362 -5.78 14.84 -3.92
N ILE A 363 -5.73 13.77 -4.74
CA ILE A 363 -6.92 13.20 -5.38
C ILE A 363 -7.92 12.72 -4.34
N THR A 364 -7.45 11.97 -3.35
CA THR A 364 -8.30 11.41 -2.29
C THR A 364 -9.00 12.52 -1.53
N LEU A 365 -8.25 13.55 -1.11
CA LEU A 365 -8.78 14.70 -0.40
C LEU A 365 -9.81 15.47 -1.24
N ALA A 366 -9.52 15.73 -2.51
CA ALA A 366 -10.45 16.40 -3.41
C ALA A 366 -11.75 15.61 -3.60
N SER A 367 -11.64 14.28 -3.78
CA SER A 367 -12.79 13.39 -3.89
C SER A 367 -13.63 13.41 -2.61
N ARG A 368 -13.02 13.28 -1.42
CA ARG A 368 -13.76 13.30 -0.16
C ARG A 368 -14.40 14.65 0.14
N ARG A 369 -13.76 15.77 -0.22
CA ARG A 369 -14.37 17.11 -0.13
C ARG A 369 -15.58 17.24 -1.04
N SER A 370 -15.46 16.81 -2.29
CA SER A 370 -16.56 16.82 -3.25
C SER A 370 -17.74 15.98 -2.75
N MET A 371 -17.48 14.77 -2.23
CA MET A 371 -18.52 13.91 -1.66
C MET A 371 -19.17 14.50 -0.39
N ALA A 372 -18.44 15.29 0.40
CA ALA A 372 -18.95 15.87 1.64
C ALA A 372 -19.72 17.19 1.44
N VAL A 373 -19.32 18.01 0.47
CA VAL A 373 -19.81 19.40 0.29
C VAL A 373 -20.41 19.65 -1.10
N ASP A 374 -20.49 18.63 -1.96
CA ASP A 374 -20.93 18.72 -3.38
C ASP A 374 -20.17 19.80 -4.16
N GLU A 375 -18.88 19.97 -3.83
CA GLU A 375 -17.99 20.94 -4.47
C GLU A 375 -17.35 20.35 -5.73
N ALA A 376 -17.25 21.14 -6.79
CA ALA A 376 -16.59 20.72 -8.02
C ALA A 376 -15.08 20.56 -7.80
N ILE A 377 -14.51 19.47 -8.31
CA ILE A 377 -13.08 19.20 -8.18
C ILE A 377 -12.27 20.08 -9.14
N ASP A 378 -11.39 20.94 -8.60
CA ASP A 378 -10.47 21.74 -9.40
C ASP A 378 -9.25 20.91 -9.85
N VAL A 379 -9.32 20.43 -11.10
CA VAL A 379 -8.29 19.60 -11.75
C VAL A 379 -7.07 20.42 -12.18
N SER A 380 -7.11 21.77 -12.10
CA SER A 380 -6.06 22.64 -12.63
C SER A 380 -4.76 22.66 -11.81
N LEU A 381 -4.79 22.12 -10.58
CA LEU A 381 -3.67 22.12 -9.64
C LEU A 381 -2.72 20.92 -9.77
N TRP A 382 -2.99 19.98 -10.67
CA TRP A 382 -2.27 18.70 -10.71
C TRP A 382 -1.18 18.63 -11.80
N PRO A 383 -0.06 17.94 -11.50
CA PRO A 383 1.07 17.86 -12.42
C PRO A 383 0.71 17.18 -13.75
N GLU A 384 1.25 17.70 -14.85
CA GLU A 384 0.94 17.29 -16.23
C GLU A 384 1.49 15.88 -16.60
N SER A 385 2.39 15.29 -15.81
CA SER A 385 2.97 13.96 -16.05
C SER A 385 3.54 13.31 -14.80
N PHE A 386 3.39 11.99 -14.69
CA PHE A 386 4.00 11.15 -13.65
C PHE A 386 5.37 10.65 -14.14
N THR A 387 6.49 11.16 -13.64
CA THR A 387 7.84 10.67 -13.97
C THR A 387 8.49 10.06 -12.75
N ILE A 388 8.48 8.73 -12.67
CA ILE A 388 9.24 7.98 -11.67
C ILE A 388 10.68 8.00 -12.16
N SER A 389 11.47 8.95 -11.66
CA SER A 389 12.89 9.07 -12.01
C SER A 389 13.69 7.85 -11.55
N GLU A 390 14.76 7.60 -12.30
CA GLU A 390 15.63 6.44 -12.32
C GLU A 390 16.01 5.87 -10.94
N LEU A 391 15.64 4.60 -10.71
CA LEU A 391 16.20 3.80 -9.64
C LEU A 391 17.22 2.81 -10.18
N GLN A 392 18.46 2.99 -9.76
CA GLN A 392 19.51 2.01 -9.96
C GLN A 392 19.27 0.85 -9.00
N MET A 393 18.80 -0.28 -9.53
CA MET A 393 18.75 -1.56 -8.80
C MET A 393 19.44 -2.65 -9.63
N ASP A 394 20.27 -3.48 -8.99
CA ASP A 394 20.76 -4.76 -9.50
C ASP A 394 20.35 -5.86 -8.52
N PRO A 395 20.01 -7.10 -8.97
CA PRO A 395 20.21 -7.71 -10.30
C PRO A 395 19.04 -7.51 -11.31
N PRO A 396 19.20 -7.90 -12.60
CA PRO A 396 18.26 -7.57 -13.69
C PRO A 396 16.84 -8.16 -13.57
N VAL A 397 16.68 -9.31 -12.90
CA VAL A 397 15.33 -9.89 -12.65
C VAL A 397 14.57 -9.09 -11.60
N VAL A 398 15.27 -8.68 -10.53
CA VAL A 398 14.73 -7.80 -9.48
C VAL A 398 14.37 -6.44 -10.08
N ARG A 399 15.22 -5.91 -10.98
CA ARG A 399 14.92 -4.67 -11.73
C ARG A 399 13.64 -4.80 -12.56
N ARG A 400 13.43 -5.91 -13.27
CA ARG A 400 12.25 -6.07 -14.14
C ARG A 400 10.95 -6.21 -13.35
N ASP A 401 10.92 -7.04 -12.30
CA ASP A 401 9.70 -7.17 -11.48
C ASP A 401 9.44 -5.92 -10.64
N PHE A 402 10.48 -5.19 -10.25
CA PHE A 402 10.34 -3.85 -9.67
C PHE A 402 9.73 -2.85 -10.66
N ILE A 403 10.18 -2.81 -11.91
CA ILE A 403 9.56 -1.99 -12.96
C ILE A 403 8.09 -2.37 -13.16
N ARG A 404 7.75 -3.66 -13.13
CA ARG A 404 6.36 -4.13 -13.21
C ARG A 404 5.53 -3.66 -12.01
N LEU A 405 6.08 -3.72 -10.80
CA LEU A 405 5.43 -3.20 -9.59
C LEU A 405 5.19 -1.69 -9.69
N VAL A 406 6.18 -0.95 -10.19
CA VAL A 406 6.09 0.48 -10.46
C VAL A 406 4.96 0.78 -11.45
N ASP A 407 4.92 0.07 -12.58
CA ASP A 407 3.87 0.19 -13.59
C ASP A 407 2.49 -0.19 -13.04
N LEU A 408 2.44 -1.22 -12.18
CA LEU A 408 1.22 -1.68 -11.52
C LEU A 408 0.63 -0.57 -10.63
N TYR A 409 1.45 0.04 -9.78
CA TYR A 409 1.05 1.18 -8.95
C TYR A 409 0.66 2.40 -9.78
N HIS A 410 1.40 2.67 -10.87
CA HIS A 410 1.06 3.76 -11.79
C HIS A 410 -0.35 3.57 -12.38
N HIS A 411 -0.64 2.41 -12.96
CA HIS A 411 -1.95 2.14 -13.55
C HIS A 411 -3.06 2.08 -12.51
N ALA A 412 -2.80 1.51 -11.33
CA ALA A 412 -3.75 1.53 -10.22
C ALA A 412 -4.08 2.96 -9.77
N ALA A 413 -3.10 3.86 -9.65
CA ALA A 413 -3.34 5.26 -9.33
C ALA A 413 -4.12 6.00 -10.41
N VAL A 414 -3.83 5.75 -11.68
CA VAL A 414 -4.59 6.35 -12.78
C VAL A 414 -6.06 5.89 -12.71
N VAL A 415 -6.31 4.59 -12.57
CA VAL A 415 -7.66 4.03 -12.42
C VAL A 415 -8.39 4.63 -11.21
N TYR A 416 -7.73 4.65 -10.05
CA TYR A 416 -8.23 5.27 -8.83
C TYR A 416 -8.59 6.75 -9.01
N ALA A 417 -7.73 7.50 -9.71
CA ALA A 417 -7.96 8.91 -10.01
C ALA A 417 -9.19 9.09 -10.90
N TYR A 418 -9.30 8.37 -12.02
CA TYR A 418 -10.50 8.44 -12.88
C TYR A 418 -11.78 8.15 -12.09
N ARG A 419 -11.76 7.18 -11.18
CA ARG A 419 -12.89 6.86 -10.29
C ARG A 419 -13.22 8.01 -9.32
N CYS A 420 -12.21 8.48 -8.58
CA CYS A 420 -12.37 9.56 -7.60
C CYS A 420 -12.86 10.88 -8.20
N LEU A 421 -12.57 11.11 -9.49
CA LEU A 421 -12.88 12.34 -10.22
C LEU A 421 -14.15 12.25 -11.06
N GLY A 422 -14.85 11.11 -11.04
CA GLY A 422 -16.07 10.92 -11.82
C GLY A 422 -15.83 10.80 -13.33
N TYR A 423 -14.60 10.50 -13.76
CA TYR A 423 -14.25 10.32 -15.17
C TYR A 423 -14.20 8.84 -15.60
N ALA A 424 -14.38 7.89 -14.69
CA ALA A 424 -14.45 6.47 -14.97
C ALA A 424 -15.78 6.09 -15.65
N THR A 425 -15.88 6.33 -16.95
CA THR A 425 -17.06 6.00 -17.77
C THR A 425 -16.68 5.00 -18.87
N PRO A 426 -17.65 4.20 -19.38
CA PRO A 426 -17.39 3.26 -20.47
C PRO A 426 -16.85 3.89 -21.76
N ASP A 427 -17.09 5.20 -21.97
CA ASP A 427 -16.60 5.94 -23.14
C ASP A 427 -15.18 6.52 -22.94
N ASN A 428 -14.60 6.39 -21.75
CA ASN A 428 -13.28 6.91 -21.44
C ASN A 428 -12.18 5.89 -21.77
N PHE A 429 -11.63 6.01 -22.98
CA PHE A 429 -10.59 5.11 -23.48
C PHE A 429 -9.29 5.13 -22.66
N ASP A 430 -8.92 6.26 -22.05
CA ASP A 430 -7.68 6.35 -21.26
C ASP A 430 -7.80 5.58 -19.94
N TRP A 431 -8.98 5.64 -19.31
CA TRP A 431 -9.31 4.83 -18.14
C TRP A 431 -9.34 3.34 -18.49
N LEU A 432 -10.08 2.94 -19.55
CA LEU A 432 -10.14 1.55 -20.00
C LEU A 432 -8.77 0.98 -20.37
N ALA A 433 -7.92 1.77 -21.04
CA ALA A 433 -6.56 1.37 -21.37
C ALA A 433 -5.71 1.16 -20.11
N SER A 434 -5.90 2.00 -19.08
CA SER A 434 -5.21 1.85 -17.79
C SER A 434 -5.68 0.61 -17.03
N VAL A 435 -6.99 0.30 -17.04
CA VAL A 435 -7.53 -0.95 -16.49
C VAL A 435 -6.92 -2.15 -17.21
N ALA A 436 -6.89 -2.16 -18.55
CA ALA A 436 -6.31 -3.26 -19.31
C ALA A 436 -4.81 -3.46 -19.00
N LYS A 437 -4.04 -2.37 -18.93
CA LYS A 437 -2.62 -2.42 -18.55
C LYS A 437 -2.39 -2.88 -17.11
N LEU A 438 -3.27 -2.52 -16.18
CA LEU A 438 -3.21 -2.99 -14.79
C LEU A 438 -3.25 -4.52 -14.72
N PHE A 439 -4.20 -5.15 -15.43
CA PHE A 439 -4.29 -6.61 -15.48
C PHE A 439 -3.15 -7.27 -16.25
N ASP A 440 -2.68 -6.66 -17.34
CA ASP A 440 -1.51 -7.14 -18.10
C ASP A 440 -0.22 -7.13 -17.24
N GLN A 441 -0.05 -6.13 -16.35
CA GLN A 441 1.07 -6.12 -15.41
C GLN A 441 0.91 -7.20 -14.33
N LEU A 442 -0.31 -7.43 -13.80
CA LEU A 442 -0.55 -8.52 -12.85
C LEU A 442 -0.21 -9.90 -13.44
N ASP A 443 -0.47 -10.12 -14.73
CA ASP A 443 -0.11 -11.36 -15.44
C ASP A 443 1.39 -11.57 -15.59
N LYS A 444 2.14 -10.47 -15.64
CA LYS A 444 3.57 -10.49 -15.92
C LYS A 444 4.42 -10.66 -14.67
N ILE A 445 3.87 -10.58 -13.45
CA ILE A 445 4.68 -10.73 -12.23
C ILE A 445 5.18 -12.18 -12.12
N GLU A 446 6.48 -12.38 -12.35
CA GLU A 446 7.09 -13.71 -12.33
C GLU A 446 7.45 -14.13 -10.89
N ASN A 447 8.05 -13.23 -10.11
CA ASN A 447 8.42 -13.51 -8.73
C ASN A 447 7.57 -12.74 -7.71
N PHE A 448 6.37 -13.26 -7.46
CA PHE A 448 5.44 -12.69 -6.48
C PHE A 448 6.08 -12.47 -5.10
N SER A 449 6.96 -13.35 -4.63
CA SER A 449 7.45 -13.30 -3.24
C SER A 449 8.37 -12.11 -2.92
N LEU A 450 8.93 -11.44 -3.93
CA LEU A 450 9.81 -10.28 -3.73
C LEU A 450 9.07 -8.97 -3.45
N CYS A 451 7.81 -8.86 -3.86
CA CYS A 451 7.03 -7.63 -3.74
C CYS A 451 5.61 -7.85 -3.19
N ILE A 452 5.31 -9.06 -2.71
CA ILE A 452 3.97 -9.47 -2.31
C ILE A 452 3.34 -8.56 -1.25
N GLN A 453 4.16 -8.00 -0.36
CA GLN A 453 3.74 -7.03 0.66
C GLN A 453 3.23 -5.71 0.08
N ASN A 454 3.61 -5.37 -1.15
CA ASN A 454 3.20 -4.13 -1.82
C ASN A 454 2.01 -4.34 -2.77
N LEU A 455 1.52 -5.56 -2.97
CA LEU A 455 0.40 -5.82 -3.87
C LEU A 455 -1.02 -5.50 -3.33
N PRO A 456 -1.30 -5.41 -2.02
CA PRO A 456 -2.68 -5.25 -1.53
C PRO A 456 -3.43 -4.05 -2.14
N TRP A 457 -2.78 -2.89 -2.22
CA TRP A 457 -3.42 -1.68 -2.75
C TRP A 457 -3.70 -1.79 -4.27
N PRO A 458 -2.74 -2.16 -5.14
CA PRO A 458 -3.06 -2.40 -6.55
C PRO A 458 -4.08 -3.52 -6.80
N ILE A 459 -4.03 -4.61 -6.02
CA ILE A 459 -5.03 -5.70 -6.10
C ILE A 459 -6.41 -5.15 -5.73
N PHE A 460 -6.50 -4.34 -4.67
CA PHE A 460 -7.74 -3.68 -4.28
C PHE A 460 -8.33 -2.90 -5.46
N ILE A 461 -7.54 -2.00 -6.06
CA ILE A 461 -7.98 -1.20 -7.21
C ILE A 461 -8.39 -2.09 -8.38
N ALA A 462 -7.59 -3.11 -8.75
CA ALA A 462 -7.95 -4.04 -9.81
C ALA A 462 -9.29 -4.74 -9.53
N GLY A 463 -9.52 -5.19 -8.30
CA GLY A 463 -10.77 -5.84 -7.90
C GLY A 463 -11.98 -4.93 -7.92
N THR A 464 -11.80 -3.62 -7.68
CA THR A 464 -12.88 -2.64 -7.86
C THR A 464 -13.34 -2.48 -9.32
N GLU A 465 -12.53 -2.96 -10.27
CA GLU A 465 -12.81 -2.97 -11.71
C GLU A 465 -13.31 -4.32 -12.24
N CYS A 466 -13.61 -5.27 -11.34
CA CYS A 466 -14.10 -6.61 -11.69
C CYS A 466 -15.63 -6.77 -11.57
N HIS A 467 -16.38 -5.69 -11.36
CA HIS A 467 -17.84 -5.77 -11.25
C HIS A 467 -18.45 -6.36 -12.54
N GLY A 468 -19.18 -7.48 -12.42
CA GLY A 468 -19.76 -8.20 -13.56
C GLY A 468 -18.78 -9.06 -14.39
N ASP A 469 -17.49 -9.13 -14.05
CA ASP A 469 -16.47 -9.91 -14.77
C ASP A 469 -15.94 -11.06 -13.91
N VAL A 470 -16.57 -12.24 -14.02
CA VAL A 470 -16.26 -13.42 -13.19
C VAL A 470 -14.82 -13.91 -13.36
N GLU A 471 -14.24 -13.78 -14.55
CA GLU A 471 -12.87 -14.22 -14.82
C GLU A 471 -11.88 -13.35 -14.04
N ARG A 472 -12.04 -12.02 -14.11
CA ARG A 472 -11.20 -11.09 -13.35
C ARG A 472 -11.44 -11.19 -11.85
N GLN A 473 -12.67 -11.45 -11.41
CA GLN A 473 -12.97 -11.70 -9.99
C GLN A 473 -12.20 -12.91 -9.45
N HIS A 474 -12.21 -14.03 -10.18
CA HIS A 474 -11.48 -15.24 -9.78
C HIS A 474 -9.98 -14.97 -9.68
N LYS A 475 -9.41 -14.30 -10.68
CA LYS A 475 -7.99 -13.94 -10.73
C LYS A 475 -7.56 -13.04 -9.59
N VAL A 476 -8.30 -11.95 -9.33
CA VAL A 476 -7.99 -11.04 -8.22
C VAL A 476 -8.07 -11.77 -6.87
N THR A 477 -9.05 -12.67 -6.71
CA THR A 477 -9.20 -13.48 -5.49
C THR A 477 -8.01 -14.42 -5.31
N GLU A 478 -7.55 -15.09 -6.36
CA GLU A 478 -6.39 -15.98 -6.30
C GLU A 478 -5.12 -15.24 -5.84
N ILE A 479 -4.88 -14.05 -6.41
CA ILE A 479 -3.72 -13.22 -6.06
C ILE A 479 -3.84 -12.71 -4.61
N LEU A 480 -5.02 -12.26 -4.19
CA LEU A 480 -5.26 -11.83 -2.81
C LEU A 480 -5.03 -12.96 -1.81
N ASP A 481 -5.57 -14.14 -2.08
CA ASP A 481 -5.42 -15.32 -1.23
C ASP A 481 -3.95 -15.76 -1.14
N LYS A 482 -3.20 -15.69 -2.25
CA LYS A 482 -1.75 -15.94 -2.27
C LYS A 482 -1.00 -14.90 -1.43
N THR A 483 -1.44 -13.64 -1.48
CA THR A 483 -0.89 -12.53 -0.68
C THR A 483 -1.07 -12.81 0.80
N ILE A 484 -2.30 -13.06 1.25
CA ILE A 484 -2.65 -13.40 2.65
C ILE A 484 -1.80 -14.57 3.16
N ARG A 485 -1.73 -15.67 2.40
CA ARG A 485 -0.98 -16.87 2.82
C ARG A 485 0.52 -16.62 2.95
N THR A 486 1.11 -15.82 2.07
CA THR A 486 2.57 -15.63 2.02
C THR A 486 3.04 -14.59 3.03
N THR A 487 2.28 -13.51 3.18
CA THR A 487 2.63 -12.43 4.10
C THR A 487 2.26 -12.78 5.55
N GLY A 488 1.17 -13.52 5.75
CA GLY A 488 0.57 -13.73 7.07
C GLY A 488 -0.28 -12.56 7.55
N PHE A 489 -0.51 -11.56 6.70
CA PHE A 489 -1.31 -10.37 6.97
C PHE A 489 -2.80 -10.68 6.83
N LYS A 490 -3.45 -10.94 7.96
CA LYS A 490 -4.87 -11.33 7.98
C LYS A 490 -5.81 -10.14 7.78
N GLN A 491 -5.36 -8.89 7.92
CA GLN A 491 -6.18 -7.71 7.66
C GLN A 491 -6.71 -7.67 6.21
N TYR A 492 -5.99 -8.27 5.25
CA TYR A 492 -6.42 -8.36 3.86
C TYR A 492 -7.69 -9.22 3.67
N GLU A 493 -8.12 -9.98 4.68
CA GLU A 493 -9.43 -10.63 4.69
C GLU A 493 -10.58 -9.63 4.57
N THR A 494 -10.40 -8.40 5.08
CA THR A 494 -11.38 -7.32 4.94
C THR A 494 -11.57 -6.91 3.48
N ILE A 495 -10.51 -6.96 2.67
CA ILE A 495 -10.58 -6.73 1.21
C ILE A 495 -11.43 -7.82 0.55
N ARG A 496 -11.24 -9.09 0.96
CA ARG A 496 -12.01 -10.21 0.42
C ARG A 496 -13.50 -10.11 0.78
N SER A 497 -13.81 -9.78 2.04
CA SER A 497 -15.19 -9.53 2.47
C SER A 497 -15.82 -8.37 1.69
N PHE A 498 -15.07 -7.30 1.46
CA PHE A 498 -15.52 -6.18 0.64
C PHE A 498 -15.81 -6.60 -0.80
N PHE A 499 -14.90 -7.30 -1.48
CA PHE A 499 -15.11 -7.76 -2.85
C PHE A 499 -16.35 -8.64 -2.98
N ASN A 500 -16.56 -9.57 -2.05
CA ASN A 500 -17.75 -10.42 -2.08
C ASN A 500 -19.04 -9.59 -1.96
N ALA A 501 -19.07 -8.57 -1.10
CA ALA A 501 -20.23 -7.68 -0.99
C ALA A 501 -20.41 -6.80 -2.24
N PHE A 502 -19.30 -6.25 -2.77
CA PHE A 502 -19.30 -5.34 -3.90
C PHE A 502 -19.69 -6.03 -5.21
N TRP A 503 -19.10 -7.18 -5.54
CA TRP A 503 -19.35 -7.90 -6.79
C TRP A 503 -20.76 -8.49 -6.89
N ASN A 504 -21.38 -8.82 -5.76
CA ASN A 504 -22.77 -9.26 -5.69
C ASN A 504 -23.77 -8.10 -5.60
N GLY A 505 -23.29 -6.88 -5.41
CA GLY A 505 -24.10 -5.67 -5.32
C GLY A 505 -24.49 -5.11 -6.70
N PRO A 506 -25.53 -4.26 -6.78
CA PRO A 506 -25.97 -3.65 -8.04
C PRO A 506 -25.13 -2.43 -8.45
N GLU A 507 -24.37 -1.84 -7.52
CA GLU A 507 -23.62 -0.60 -7.72
C GLU A 507 -22.22 -0.90 -8.28
N PRO A 508 -21.90 -0.52 -9.55
CA PRO A 508 -20.59 -0.76 -10.15
C PRO A 508 -19.51 0.25 -9.71
N ASN A 509 -19.88 1.30 -8.96
CA ASN A 509 -18.95 2.22 -8.34
C ASN A 509 -18.65 1.81 -6.90
N TRP A 510 -17.39 1.44 -6.63
CA TRP A 510 -16.99 0.99 -5.31
C TRP A 510 -17.05 2.10 -4.24
N LEU A 511 -16.95 3.37 -4.64
CA LEU A 511 -16.87 4.51 -3.71
C LEU A 511 -18.10 4.65 -2.79
N PRO A 512 -19.35 4.72 -3.31
CA PRO A 512 -20.54 4.72 -2.45
C PRO A 512 -20.67 3.47 -1.55
N VAL A 513 -20.31 2.29 -2.08
CA VAL A 513 -20.38 1.02 -1.35
C VAL A 513 -19.42 1.02 -0.16
N ALA A 514 -18.17 1.43 -0.39
CA ALA A 514 -17.16 1.52 0.67
C ALA A 514 -17.51 2.61 1.70
N GLN A 515 -18.09 3.73 1.28
CA GLN A 515 -18.57 4.77 2.19
C GLN A 515 -19.66 4.24 3.12
N GLN A 516 -20.63 3.49 2.57
CA GLN A 516 -21.70 2.89 3.35
C GLN A 516 -21.18 1.83 4.34
N LEU A 517 -20.20 1.02 3.93
CA LEU A 517 -19.56 0.04 4.81
C LEU A 517 -18.82 0.72 5.97
N GLN A 518 -18.09 1.81 5.70
CA GLN A 518 -17.44 2.57 6.76
C GLN A 518 -18.46 3.18 7.72
N ALA A 519 -19.60 3.70 7.22
CA ALA A 519 -20.69 4.19 8.06
C ALA A 519 -21.29 3.10 8.96
N ASN A 520 -21.21 1.83 8.54
CA ASN A 520 -21.60 0.66 9.33
C ASN A 520 -20.49 0.12 10.25
N GLY A 521 -19.36 0.82 10.37
CA GLY A 521 -18.24 0.46 11.23
C GLY A 521 -17.20 -0.47 10.60
N LEU A 522 -17.28 -0.75 9.30
CA LEU A 522 -16.31 -1.59 8.59
C LEU A 522 -15.37 -0.73 7.74
N ARG A 523 -14.13 -0.54 8.22
CA ARG A 523 -13.06 0.11 7.46
C ARG A 523 -12.29 -0.92 6.65
N ILE A 524 -12.07 -0.63 5.36
CA ILE A 524 -11.26 -1.46 4.46
C ILE A 524 -9.81 -1.00 4.59
N LEU A 525 -8.91 -1.88 5.04
CA LEU A 525 -7.48 -1.60 5.09
C LEU A 525 -6.79 -2.28 3.91
N VAL A 526 -6.06 -1.47 3.14
CA VAL A 526 -5.43 -1.84 1.87
C VAL A 526 -3.90 -1.69 1.92
N VAL A 527 -3.34 -1.67 3.14
CA VAL A 527 -1.92 -1.49 3.43
C VAL A 527 -1.33 -2.67 4.18
#